data_AF-A0A7V6CB67-F1
#
_entry.id   AF-A0A7V6CB67-F1
#
_cell.length_a   1.000
_cell.length_b   1.000
_cell.length_c   1.000
_cell.angle_alpha   90.00
_cell.angle_beta   90.00
_cell.angle_gamma   90.00
#
_symmetry.space_group_name_H-M   'P 1'
#
loop_
_entity.id
_entity.type
_entity.pdbx_description
1 polymer ?
#
loop_
_entity_poly.entity_id
_entity_poly.type
_entity_poly.pdbx_seq_one_letter_code
_entity_poly.pdbx_strand_id
1 'polypeptide(L)'
;MNKNKVSDIFIITGYIISVVSAVSAALYLGSLFLHYDWQETGLSHYIAASVVLVIASLFSLYTGRVFYRKESGGFYTTSISLVLSITVPAAVFELVAGQTIPPWPAIALHGVAPDVGKTAWGRIQSLDPGATGNNSWGQRDHERSIDPPIGKTRIAFIGDSFLEESSVVPVSLLVESRLPRSFEIINLGVSATDPIDYYWRLKNVALDLGVRHVFV
;
A
#
# COMPACT_ATOMS: atom_id res chain seq x y z
N MET A 1 40.01 31.54 -12.16
CA MET A 1 39.22 30.37 -11.73
C MET A 1 39.77 29.13 -12.44
N ASN A 2 40.13 28.07 -11.70
CA ASN A 2 40.87 26.92 -12.25
C ASN A 2 39.95 26.09 -13.16
N LYS A 3 40.31 25.87 -14.44
CA LYS A 3 39.45 25.20 -15.45
C LYS A 3 38.95 23.83 -14.99
N ASN A 4 39.71 23.13 -14.15
CA ASN A 4 39.34 21.82 -13.62
C ASN A 4 38.14 21.86 -12.68
N LYS A 5 38.03 22.88 -11.81
CA LYS A 5 36.90 23.00 -10.87
C LYS A 5 35.56 23.20 -11.58
N VAL A 6 35.56 23.93 -12.70
CA VAL A 6 34.35 24.17 -13.48
C VAL A 6 33.90 22.86 -14.14
N SER A 7 34.82 22.09 -14.70
CA SER A 7 34.52 20.78 -15.31
C SER A 7 33.95 19.80 -14.28
N ASP A 8 34.49 19.74 -13.07
CA ASP A 8 34.03 18.79 -12.06
C ASP A 8 32.60 19.12 -11.57
N ILE A 9 32.26 20.40 -11.42
CA ILE A 9 30.90 20.85 -11.09
C ILE A 9 29.89 20.39 -12.16
N PHE A 10 30.21 20.54 -13.44
CA PHE A 10 29.31 20.10 -14.52
C PHE A 10 29.09 18.58 -14.52
N ILE A 11 30.13 17.79 -14.22
CA ILE A 11 30.03 16.33 -14.18
C ILE A 11 29.20 15.88 -12.96
N ILE A 12 29.40 16.49 -11.78
CA ILE A 12 28.61 16.21 -10.57
C ILE A 12 27.13 16.56 -10.81
N THR A 13 26.86 17.76 -11.34
CA THR A 13 25.49 18.20 -11.63
C THR A 13 24.81 17.30 -12.66
N GLY A 14 25.53 16.92 -13.73
CA GLY A 14 25.03 15.98 -14.71
C GLY A 14 24.70 14.60 -14.12
N TYR A 15 25.56 14.09 -13.22
CA TYR A 15 25.31 12.83 -12.52
C TYR A 15 24.04 12.90 -11.67
N ILE A 16 23.90 13.93 -10.83
CA ILE A 16 22.72 14.13 -9.98
C ILE A 16 21.45 14.19 -10.83
N ILE A 17 21.45 14.98 -11.91
CA ILE A 17 20.31 15.08 -12.83
C ILE A 17 19.96 13.71 -13.41
N SER A 18 20.95 12.97 -13.90
CA SER A 18 20.71 11.64 -14.49
C SER A 18 20.10 10.66 -13.49
N VAL A 19 20.59 10.68 -12.26
CA VAL A 19 20.13 9.78 -11.20
C VAL A 19 18.69 10.10 -10.83
N VAL A 20 18.36 11.38 -10.65
CA VAL A 20 16.99 11.84 -10.40
C VAL A 20 16.08 11.45 -11.57
N SER A 21 16.52 11.67 -12.82
CA SER A 21 15.74 11.27 -14.00
C SER A 21 15.50 9.77 -14.10
N ALA A 22 16.49 8.94 -13.74
CA ALA A 22 16.36 7.49 -13.74
C ALA A 22 15.27 7.06 -12.75
N VAL A 23 15.33 7.59 -11.54
CA VAL A 23 14.41 7.17 -10.49
C VAL A 23 13.00 7.68 -10.75
N SER A 24 12.85 8.93 -11.20
CA SER A 24 11.55 9.46 -11.62
C SER A 24 10.91 8.63 -12.75
N ALA A 25 11.72 8.11 -13.69
CA ALA A 25 11.22 7.23 -14.74
C ALA A 25 10.84 5.83 -14.24
N ALA A 26 11.60 5.27 -13.29
CA ALA A 26 11.25 4.01 -12.62
C ALA A 26 9.93 4.13 -11.84
N LEU A 27 9.74 5.24 -11.12
CA LEU A 27 8.51 5.51 -10.37
C LEU A 27 7.32 5.72 -11.31
N TYR A 28 7.50 6.45 -12.40
CA TYR A 28 6.46 6.62 -13.40
C TYR A 28 6.05 5.27 -14.03
N LEU A 29 7.01 4.40 -14.38
CA LEU A 29 6.72 3.02 -14.79
C LEU A 29 5.96 2.23 -13.73
N GLY A 30 6.38 2.30 -12.47
CA GLY A 30 5.69 1.63 -11.36
C GLY A 30 4.23 2.08 -11.24
N SER A 31 3.97 3.38 -11.35
CA SER A 31 2.61 3.92 -11.31
C SER A 31 1.74 3.45 -12.49
N LEU A 32 2.32 3.35 -13.69
CA LEU A 32 1.61 2.83 -14.86
C LEU A 32 1.20 1.37 -14.64
N PHE A 33 2.09 0.55 -14.08
CA PHE A 33 1.82 -0.87 -13.80
C PHE A 33 0.80 -1.11 -12.67
N LEU A 34 0.75 -0.24 -11.66
CA LEU A 34 -0.05 -0.47 -10.46
C LEU A 34 -1.42 0.20 -10.47
N HIS A 35 -1.63 1.25 -11.26
CA HIS A 35 -2.87 2.06 -11.18
C HIS A 35 -3.63 2.17 -12.50
N TYR A 36 -3.03 1.80 -13.63
CA TYR A 36 -3.64 2.03 -14.92
C TYR A 36 -4.00 0.73 -15.62
N ASP A 37 -5.26 0.62 -16.05
CA ASP A 37 -5.70 -0.48 -16.89
C ASP A 37 -4.90 -0.46 -18.20
N TRP A 38 -4.39 -1.64 -18.60
CA TRP A 38 -3.55 -1.81 -19.79
C TRP A 38 -4.26 -1.38 -21.08
N GLN A 39 -5.60 -1.33 -21.04
CA GLN A 39 -6.42 -0.86 -22.16
C GLN A 39 -6.48 0.68 -22.27
N GLU A 40 -6.27 1.42 -21.18
CA GLU A 40 -6.32 2.89 -21.19
C GLU A 40 -4.94 3.54 -21.34
N THR A 41 -3.88 2.90 -20.85
CA THR A 41 -2.50 3.39 -21.03
C THR A 41 -1.86 2.84 -22.28
N GLY A 42 -1.86 3.63 -23.34
CA GLY A 42 -1.22 3.26 -24.61
C GLY A 42 0.27 2.89 -24.44
N LEU A 43 0.71 1.83 -25.15
CA LEU A 43 2.06 1.25 -25.15
C LEU A 43 3.21 2.27 -25.24
N SER A 44 2.97 3.42 -25.87
CA SER A 44 3.92 4.51 -26.00
C SER A 44 4.41 5.07 -24.65
N HIS A 45 3.58 5.08 -23.61
CA HIS A 45 3.94 5.59 -22.28
C HIS A 45 4.93 4.66 -21.57
N TYR A 46 4.72 3.34 -21.65
CA TYR A 46 5.63 2.34 -21.11
C TYR A 46 6.99 2.34 -21.82
N ILE A 47 6.98 2.47 -23.15
CA ILE A 47 8.22 2.56 -23.94
C ILE A 47 8.98 3.82 -23.58
N ALA A 48 8.32 4.99 -23.55
CA ALA A 48 8.96 6.26 -23.22
C ALA A 48 9.60 6.22 -21.83
N ALA A 49 8.88 5.74 -20.82
CA ALA A 49 9.37 5.65 -19.46
C ALA A 49 10.53 4.64 -19.30
N SER A 50 10.48 3.51 -20.01
CA SER A 50 11.56 2.52 -20.06
C SER A 50 12.83 3.08 -20.70
N VAL A 51 12.68 3.84 -21.79
CA VAL A 51 13.81 4.49 -22.47
C VAL A 51 14.48 5.53 -21.55
N VAL A 52 13.69 6.37 -20.87
CA VAL A 52 14.24 7.36 -19.91
C VAL A 52 14.98 6.66 -18.77
N LEU A 53 14.42 5.59 -18.20
CA LEU A 53 15.05 4.81 -17.14
C LEU A 53 16.40 4.22 -17.58
N VAL A 54 16.45 3.61 -18.77
CA VAL A 54 17.67 2.99 -19.30
C VAL A 54 18.74 4.03 -19.57
N ILE A 55 18.40 5.14 -20.25
CA ILE A 55 19.36 6.21 -20.58
C ILE A 55 19.95 6.80 -19.30
N ALA A 56 19.10 7.09 -18.33
CA ALA A 56 19.49 7.72 -17.09
C ALA A 56 20.34 6.78 -16.19
N SER A 57 20.02 5.48 -16.18
CA SER A 57 20.83 4.46 -15.51
C SER A 57 22.21 4.28 -16.15
N LEU A 58 22.28 4.25 -17.48
CA LEU A 58 23.54 4.16 -18.22
C LEU A 58 24.42 5.39 -18.02
N PHE A 59 23.81 6.59 -17.99
CA PHE A 59 24.53 7.83 -17.72
C PHE A 59 25.05 7.89 -16.28
N SER A 60 24.26 7.46 -15.31
CA SER A 60 24.65 7.31 -13.90
C SER A 60 25.84 6.35 -13.75
N LEU A 61 25.79 5.20 -14.43
CA LEU A 61 26.86 4.21 -14.41
C LEU A 61 28.15 4.73 -15.08
N TYR A 62 28.02 5.46 -16.19
CA TYR A 62 29.14 6.08 -16.89
C TYR A 62 29.83 7.14 -16.03
N THR A 63 29.08 8.07 -15.46
CA THR A 63 29.61 9.15 -14.62
C THR A 63 30.20 8.62 -13.31
N GLY A 64 29.55 7.64 -12.67
CA GLY A 64 30.12 6.93 -11.52
C GLY A 64 31.44 6.23 -11.85
N ARG A 65 31.56 5.60 -13.02
CA ARG A 65 32.82 5.00 -13.49
C ARG A 65 33.92 6.04 -13.77
N VAL A 66 33.55 7.19 -14.32
CA VAL A 66 34.49 8.31 -14.57
C VAL A 66 35.01 8.88 -13.25
N PHE A 67 34.16 9.03 -12.23
CA PHE A 67 34.57 9.47 -10.89
C PHE A 67 35.46 8.45 -10.19
N TYR A 68 35.11 7.16 -10.26
CA TYR A 68 35.90 6.07 -9.70
C TYR A 68 37.34 6.04 -10.24
N ARG A 69 37.53 6.38 -11.52
CA ARG A 69 38.86 6.43 -12.15
C ARG A 69 39.68 7.67 -11.78
N LYS A 70 39.04 8.78 -11.36
CA LYS A 70 39.73 10.07 -11.12
C LYS A 70 40.29 10.20 -9.71
N GLU A 71 39.58 9.77 -8.67
CA GLU A 71 40.04 9.84 -7.27
C GLU A 71 39.39 8.74 -6.40
N SER A 72 40.18 8.04 -5.59
CA SER A 72 39.70 6.96 -4.70
C SER A 72 38.70 7.44 -3.64
N GLY A 73 38.64 8.75 -3.36
CA GLY A 73 37.62 9.38 -2.50
C GLY A 73 36.22 9.46 -3.12
N GLY A 74 36.11 9.32 -4.46
CA GLY A 74 34.84 9.36 -5.19
C GLY A 74 33.97 8.11 -5.00
N PHE A 75 34.51 7.02 -4.44
CA PHE A 75 33.74 5.82 -4.12
C PHE A 75 32.63 6.14 -3.10
N TYR A 76 32.96 6.82 -2.00
CA TYR A 76 32.01 7.14 -0.95
C TYR A 76 30.91 8.08 -1.43
N THR A 77 31.26 9.10 -2.21
CA THR A 77 30.27 10.02 -2.79
C THR A 77 29.36 9.31 -3.78
N THR A 78 29.92 8.44 -4.63
CA THR A 78 29.13 7.64 -5.58
C THR A 78 28.18 6.68 -4.86
N SER A 79 28.66 5.96 -3.83
CA SER A 79 27.84 5.05 -3.02
C SER A 79 26.73 5.77 -2.26
N ILE A 80 27.04 6.92 -1.63
CA ILE A 80 26.05 7.74 -0.94
C ILE A 80 24.98 8.25 -1.90
N SER A 81 25.39 8.77 -3.08
CA SER A 81 24.44 9.22 -4.09
C SER A 81 23.56 8.09 -4.62
N LEU A 82 24.11 6.89 -4.83
CA LEU A 82 23.34 5.72 -5.25
C LEU A 82 22.30 5.34 -4.19
N VAL A 83 22.71 5.24 -2.92
CA VAL A 83 21.80 4.92 -1.83
C VAL A 83 20.69 5.96 -1.73
N LEU A 84 21.05 7.25 -1.67
CA LEU A 84 20.07 8.34 -1.58
C LEU A 84 19.12 8.38 -2.78
N SER A 85 19.61 8.03 -3.97
CA SER A 85 18.76 7.99 -5.16
C SER A 85 17.70 6.91 -5.15
N ILE A 86 17.93 5.83 -4.41
CA ILE A 86 16.94 4.76 -4.27
C ILE A 86 16.04 5.06 -3.06
N THR A 87 16.63 5.44 -1.93
CA THR A 87 15.90 5.59 -0.67
C THR A 87 14.99 6.81 -0.65
N VAL A 88 15.44 7.96 -1.14
CA VAL A 88 14.62 9.19 -1.11
C VAL A 88 13.35 9.02 -1.97
N PRO A 89 13.43 8.54 -3.22
CA PRO A 89 12.24 8.43 -4.04
C PRO A 89 11.33 7.28 -3.61
N ALA A 90 11.88 6.18 -3.06
CA ALA A 90 11.07 5.14 -2.42
C ALA A 90 10.27 5.70 -1.22
N ALA A 91 10.91 6.50 -0.35
CA ALA A 91 10.23 7.14 0.77
C ALA A 91 9.18 8.18 0.33
N VAL A 92 9.47 8.96 -0.71
CA VAL A 92 8.50 9.89 -1.29
C VAL A 92 7.32 9.13 -1.90
N PHE A 93 7.58 8.02 -2.60
CA PHE A 93 6.53 7.18 -3.17
C PHE A 93 5.65 6.59 -2.07
N GLU A 94 6.22 6.04 -1.02
CA GLU A 94 5.48 5.52 0.14
C GLU A 94 4.64 6.62 0.80
N LEU A 95 5.17 7.84 0.92
CA LEU A 95 4.44 8.98 1.46
C LEU A 95 3.27 9.41 0.57
N VAL A 96 3.44 9.44 -0.75
CA VAL A 96 2.36 9.80 -1.69
C VAL A 96 1.34 8.67 -1.80
N ALA A 97 1.78 7.43 -1.93
CA ALA A 97 0.92 6.25 -1.99
C ALA A 97 0.14 6.07 -0.68
N GLY A 98 0.75 6.36 0.47
CA GLY A 98 0.07 6.32 1.77
C GLY A 98 -1.07 7.36 1.91
N GLN A 99 -1.14 8.37 1.05
CA GLN A 99 -2.26 9.32 1.01
C GLN A 99 -3.43 8.82 0.15
N THR A 100 -3.19 7.88 -0.76
CA THR A 100 -4.20 7.36 -1.69
C THR A 100 -4.67 5.95 -1.33
N ILE A 101 -3.79 5.16 -0.72
CA ILE A 101 -4.06 3.79 -0.31
C ILE A 101 -4.72 3.80 1.09
N PRO A 102 -5.83 3.07 1.29
CA PRO A 102 -6.45 2.94 2.61
C PRO A 102 -5.44 2.45 3.65
N PRO A 103 -5.49 2.95 4.89
CA PRO A 103 -4.61 2.45 5.94
C PRO A 103 -4.91 0.98 6.24
N TRP A 104 -3.91 0.25 6.71
CA TRP A 104 -4.14 -1.07 7.31
C TRP A 104 -5.08 -0.91 8.53
N PRO A 105 -6.05 -1.82 8.74
CA PRO A 105 -6.27 -3.08 8.04
C PRO A 105 -7.14 -3.01 6.77
N ALA A 106 -7.71 -1.84 6.42
CA ALA A 106 -8.67 -1.71 5.31
C ALA A 106 -8.11 -2.22 3.96
N ILE A 107 -6.86 -1.83 3.63
CA ILE A 107 -6.18 -2.26 2.39
C ILE A 107 -5.96 -3.79 2.32
N ALA A 108 -5.82 -4.44 3.47
CA ALA A 108 -5.63 -5.88 3.57
C ALA A 108 -6.96 -6.67 3.46
N LEU A 109 -8.11 -5.99 3.47
CA LEU A 109 -9.43 -6.62 3.43
C LEU A 109 -10.04 -6.50 2.04
N HIS A 110 -10.66 -5.36 1.72
CA HIS A 110 -11.33 -5.16 0.43
C HIS A 110 -10.40 -4.60 -0.65
N GLY A 111 -9.22 -4.10 -0.29
CA GLY A 111 -8.30 -3.45 -1.23
C GLY A 111 -8.82 -2.14 -1.83
N VAL A 112 -10.03 -1.71 -1.47
CA VAL A 112 -10.67 -0.46 -1.91
C VAL A 112 -10.97 0.43 -0.72
N ALA A 113 -11.13 1.72 -1.00
CA ALA A 113 -11.43 2.69 0.04
C ALA A 113 -12.81 2.43 0.71
N PRO A 114 -12.92 2.59 2.04
CA PRO A 114 -14.15 2.28 2.78
C PRO A 114 -15.39 3.06 2.34
N ASP A 115 -15.20 4.23 1.73
CA ASP A 115 -16.24 5.09 1.17
C ASP A 115 -16.99 4.46 -0.02
N VAL A 116 -16.29 3.64 -0.82
CA VAL A 116 -16.91 2.85 -1.90
C VAL A 116 -17.93 1.88 -1.31
N GLY A 117 -17.57 1.16 -0.25
CA GLY A 117 -18.47 0.26 0.48
C GLY A 117 -19.65 0.98 1.12
N LYS A 118 -19.41 2.17 1.70
CA LYS A 118 -20.49 3.03 2.24
C LYS A 118 -21.48 3.47 1.17
N THR A 119 -21.02 3.71 -0.06
CA THR A 119 -21.91 4.09 -1.17
C THR A 119 -22.80 2.92 -1.60
N ALA A 120 -22.22 1.73 -1.71
CA ALA A 120 -22.97 0.52 -2.05
C ALA A 120 -24.01 0.14 -0.98
N TRP A 121 -23.61 0.13 0.30
CA TRP A 121 -24.48 -0.24 1.43
C TRP A 121 -25.35 0.89 1.97
N GLY A 122 -25.02 2.16 1.68
CA GLY A 122 -25.82 3.30 2.09
C GLY A 122 -27.25 3.27 1.54
N ARG A 123 -27.45 2.65 0.36
CA ARG A 123 -28.79 2.39 -0.18
C ARG A 123 -29.59 1.38 0.66
N ILE A 124 -28.93 0.41 1.28
CA ILE A 124 -29.60 -0.57 2.12
C ILE A 124 -29.96 0.05 3.46
N GLN A 125 -29.08 0.89 4.03
CA GLN A 125 -29.39 1.66 5.24
C GLN A 125 -30.54 2.66 5.07
N SER A 126 -30.73 3.22 3.87
CA SER A 126 -31.88 4.09 3.61
C SER A 126 -33.20 3.34 3.49
N LEU A 127 -33.16 2.06 3.12
CA LEU A 127 -34.33 1.18 3.04
C LEU A 127 -34.65 0.51 4.38
N ASP A 128 -33.63 0.19 5.16
CA ASP A 128 -33.74 -0.41 6.50
C ASP A 128 -32.81 0.32 7.48
N PRO A 129 -33.34 1.18 8.36
CA PRO A 129 -32.55 1.89 9.37
C PRO A 129 -31.81 0.98 10.36
N GLY A 130 -32.20 -0.30 10.46
CA GLY A 130 -31.52 -1.32 11.26
C GLY A 130 -30.31 -1.94 10.58
N ALA A 131 -30.06 -1.63 9.30
CA ALA A 131 -28.94 -2.21 8.56
C ALA A 131 -27.59 -1.69 9.05
N THR A 132 -26.70 -2.63 9.35
CA THR A 132 -25.30 -2.32 9.68
C THR A 132 -24.56 -1.94 8.40
N GLY A 133 -23.95 -0.76 8.40
CA GLY A 133 -23.09 -0.27 7.32
C GLY A 133 -21.63 -0.59 7.56
N ASN A 134 -20.75 -0.01 6.74
CA ASN A 134 -19.32 -0.30 6.80
C ASN A 134 -18.59 0.65 7.78
N ASN A 135 -17.71 0.08 8.60
CA ASN A 135 -16.80 0.83 9.49
C ASN A 135 -15.62 1.44 8.72
N SER A 136 -14.66 2.05 9.43
CA SER A 136 -13.46 2.64 8.81
C SER A 136 -12.54 1.63 8.11
N TRP A 137 -12.70 0.33 8.36
CA TRP A 137 -11.97 -0.74 7.69
C TRP A 137 -12.70 -1.29 6.47
N GLY A 138 -13.87 -0.74 6.16
CA GLY A 138 -14.73 -1.22 5.09
C GLY A 138 -15.53 -2.47 5.45
N GLN A 139 -15.54 -2.91 6.71
CA GLN A 139 -16.25 -4.11 7.16
C GLN A 139 -17.64 -3.78 7.70
N ARG A 140 -18.60 -4.69 7.52
CA ARG A 140 -19.91 -4.62 8.17
C ARG A 140 -19.77 -5.06 9.63
N ASP A 141 -19.39 -4.09 10.46
CA ASP A 141 -19.09 -4.23 11.89
C ASP A 141 -19.22 -2.86 12.58
N HIS A 142 -19.07 -2.82 13.90
CA HIS A 142 -18.80 -1.60 14.65
C HIS A 142 -17.42 -1.02 14.29
N GLU A 143 -17.19 0.23 14.68
CA GLU A 143 -15.84 0.79 14.64
C GLU A 143 -14.96 0.09 15.67
N ARG A 144 -13.74 -0.28 15.27
CA ARG A 144 -12.82 -1.09 16.08
C ARG A 144 -11.46 -0.40 16.18
N SER A 145 -10.78 -0.60 17.30
CA SER A 145 -9.39 -0.19 17.48
C SER A 145 -8.45 -1.29 16.97
N ILE A 146 -7.27 -0.88 16.48
CA ILE A 146 -6.20 -1.82 16.11
C ILE A 146 -5.87 -2.74 17.29
N ASP A 147 -5.59 -2.15 18.46
CA ASP A 147 -5.37 -2.91 19.68
C ASP A 147 -6.68 -3.32 20.36
N PRO A 148 -6.79 -4.56 20.89
CA PRO A 148 -7.91 -4.95 21.73
C PRO A 148 -8.08 -4.02 22.93
N PRO A 149 -9.31 -3.55 23.23
CA PRO A 149 -9.57 -2.79 24.44
C PRO A 149 -9.17 -3.58 25.71
N ILE A 150 -8.72 -2.86 26.74
CA ILE A 150 -8.26 -3.49 27.99
C ILE A 150 -9.37 -4.38 28.58
N GLY A 151 -9.02 -5.62 28.92
CA GLY A 151 -9.94 -6.59 29.51
C GLY A 151 -10.88 -7.27 28.51
N LYS A 152 -10.76 -6.98 27.20
CA LYS A 152 -11.48 -7.69 26.16
C LYS A 152 -10.64 -8.81 25.54
N THR A 153 -11.30 -9.93 25.25
CA THR A 153 -10.79 -11.01 24.41
C THR A 153 -11.40 -10.87 23.03
N ARG A 154 -10.54 -10.69 22.02
CA ARG A 154 -10.96 -10.51 20.64
C ARG A 154 -11.06 -11.84 19.90
N ILE A 155 -12.13 -12.00 19.15
CA ILE A 155 -12.46 -13.16 18.33
C ILE A 155 -12.63 -12.66 16.89
N ALA A 156 -12.01 -13.32 15.91
CA ALA A 156 -12.25 -13.01 14.50
C ALA A 156 -13.25 -14.00 13.89
N PHE A 157 -14.19 -13.46 13.13
CA PHE A 157 -14.97 -14.24 12.18
C PHE A 157 -14.39 -13.94 10.80
N ILE A 158 -13.95 -14.97 10.10
CA ILE A 158 -13.33 -14.87 8.77
C ILE A 158 -14.19 -15.71 7.82
N GLY A 159 -14.56 -15.16 6.67
CA GLY A 159 -15.40 -15.89 5.72
C GLY A 159 -15.62 -15.09 4.45
N ASP A 160 -16.67 -15.45 3.72
CA ASP A 160 -17.07 -14.84 2.46
C ASP A 160 -18.38 -14.03 2.58
N SER A 161 -19.18 -14.00 1.51
CA SER A 161 -20.47 -13.32 1.45
C SER A 161 -21.49 -13.86 2.46
N PHE A 162 -21.34 -15.09 2.96
CA PHE A 162 -22.18 -15.59 4.06
C PHE A 162 -21.96 -14.80 5.34
N LEU A 163 -20.76 -14.28 5.55
CA LEU A 163 -20.40 -13.49 6.71
C LEU A 163 -20.54 -11.97 6.46
N GLU A 164 -20.32 -11.52 5.23
CA GLU A 164 -20.41 -10.10 4.87
C GLU A 164 -21.84 -9.64 4.50
N GLU A 165 -22.53 -10.32 3.59
CA GLU A 165 -23.71 -9.76 2.90
C GLU A 165 -25.04 -10.43 3.23
N SER A 166 -25.02 -11.53 3.96
CA SER A 166 -26.19 -12.41 4.14
C SER A 166 -27.36 -11.84 4.94
N SER A 167 -27.20 -10.69 5.61
CA SER A 167 -28.17 -10.17 6.59
C SER A 167 -28.11 -8.67 6.83
N VAL A 168 -29.22 -8.09 7.31
CA VAL A 168 -29.34 -6.68 7.74
C VAL A 168 -28.37 -6.37 8.88
N VAL A 169 -28.29 -7.27 9.85
CA VAL A 169 -27.30 -7.23 10.94
C VAL A 169 -26.38 -8.45 10.78
N PRO A 170 -25.08 -8.25 10.53
CA PRO A 170 -24.10 -9.32 10.38
C PRO A 170 -24.13 -10.32 11.55
N VAL A 171 -23.93 -11.60 11.23
CA VAL A 171 -23.96 -12.68 12.23
C VAL A 171 -22.91 -12.48 13.34
N SER A 172 -21.75 -11.90 13.02
CA SER A 172 -20.72 -11.52 13.98
C SER A 172 -21.27 -10.62 15.10
N LEU A 173 -22.04 -9.59 14.74
CA LEU A 173 -22.67 -8.68 15.69
C LEU A 173 -23.81 -9.33 16.47
N LEU A 174 -24.60 -10.18 15.80
CA LEU A 174 -25.66 -10.95 16.47
C LEU A 174 -25.07 -11.89 17.53
N VAL A 175 -23.94 -12.54 17.25
CA VAL A 175 -23.24 -13.39 18.22
C VAL A 175 -22.62 -12.54 19.32
N GLU A 176 -21.97 -11.42 19.00
CA GLU A 176 -21.35 -10.53 19.99
C GLU A 176 -22.39 -10.05 21.02
N SER A 177 -23.60 -9.72 20.57
CA SER A 177 -24.70 -9.27 21.44
C SER A 177 -25.14 -10.30 22.49
N ARG A 178 -24.83 -11.59 22.26
CA ARG A 178 -25.17 -12.70 23.16
C ARG A 178 -23.99 -13.13 24.04
N LEU A 179 -22.79 -12.62 23.78
CA LEU A 179 -21.59 -12.93 24.56
C LEU A 179 -21.42 -11.95 25.74
N PRO A 180 -20.67 -12.35 26.78
CA PRO A 180 -20.25 -11.42 27.82
C PRO A 180 -19.48 -10.23 27.23
N ARG A 181 -19.62 -9.04 27.84
CA ARG A 181 -18.94 -7.80 27.39
C ARG A 181 -17.41 -7.85 27.40
N SER A 182 -16.83 -8.88 28.04
CA SER A 182 -15.41 -9.20 27.98
C SER A 182 -14.97 -9.78 26.62
N PHE A 183 -15.90 -10.04 25.72
CA PHE A 183 -15.61 -10.48 24.36
C PHE A 183 -15.90 -9.37 23.35
N GLU A 184 -15.09 -9.37 22.29
CA GLU A 184 -15.29 -8.57 21.11
C GLU A 184 -15.18 -9.48 19.89
N ILE A 185 -16.15 -9.42 18.98
CA ILE A 185 -16.09 -10.13 17.70
C ILE A 185 -15.81 -9.11 16.61
N ILE A 186 -14.73 -9.34 15.85
CA ILE A 186 -14.46 -8.58 14.64
C ILE A 186 -14.92 -9.36 13.41
N ASN A 187 -15.62 -8.67 12.51
CA ASN A 187 -15.98 -9.24 11.21
C ASN A 187 -14.86 -8.99 10.21
N LEU A 188 -14.27 -10.05 9.67
CA LEU A 188 -13.26 -10.03 8.61
C LEU A 188 -13.74 -10.83 7.37
N GLY A 189 -15.06 -10.90 7.17
CA GLY A 189 -15.69 -11.51 6.01
C GLY A 189 -15.55 -10.61 4.78
N VAL A 190 -15.13 -11.20 3.66
CA VAL A 190 -15.02 -10.49 2.38
C VAL A 190 -15.62 -11.36 1.28
N SER A 191 -16.60 -10.83 0.58
CA SER A 191 -17.35 -11.51 -0.46
C SER A 191 -16.47 -11.92 -1.63
N ALA A 192 -16.89 -12.99 -2.31
CA ALA A 192 -16.17 -13.54 -3.45
C ALA A 192 -14.69 -13.87 -3.16
N THR A 193 -14.40 -14.38 -1.96
CA THR A 193 -13.06 -14.82 -1.59
C THR A 193 -13.01 -16.32 -1.33
N ASP A 194 -11.86 -16.92 -1.62
CA ASP A 194 -11.61 -18.35 -1.55
C ASP A 194 -10.96 -18.73 -0.20
N PRO A 195 -10.95 -20.01 0.19
CA PRO A 195 -10.34 -20.46 1.45
C PRO A 195 -8.87 -20.05 1.65
N ILE A 196 -8.13 -19.85 0.56
CA ILE A 196 -6.74 -19.36 0.64
C ILE A 196 -6.67 -17.91 1.16
N ASP A 197 -7.66 -17.09 0.84
CA ASP A 197 -7.78 -15.72 1.34
C ASP A 197 -8.11 -15.71 2.84
N TYR A 198 -8.84 -16.73 3.32
CA TYR A 198 -9.15 -16.86 4.74
C TYR A 198 -7.87 -17.13 5.54
N TYR A 199 -7.02 -18.02 5.03
CA TYR A 199 -5.70 -18.27 5.61
C TYR A 199 -4.84 -17.01 5.58
N TRP A 200 -4.87 -16.26 4.47
CA TRP A 200 -4.13 -15.01 4.38
C TRP A 200 -4.63 -13.96 5.38
N ARG A 201 -5.94 -13.76 5.53
CA ARG A 201 -6.54 -12.83 6.50
C ARG A 201 -6.26 -13.25 7.94
N LEU A 202 -6.30 -14.56 8.22
CA LEU A 202 -5.89 -15.09 9.51
C LEU A 202 -4.45 -14.65 9.82
N LYS A 203 -3.53 -14.95 8.91
CA LYS A 203 -2.10 -14.77 9.12
C LYS A 203 -1.68 -13.29 9.19
N ASN A 204 -2.20 -12.45 8.28
CA ASN A 204 -1.69 -11.09 8.05
C ASN A 204 -2.63 -9.98 8.57
N VAL A 205 -3.78 -10.34 9.15
CA VAL A 205 -4.74 -9.36 9.69
C VAL A 205 -5.20 -9.77 11.08
N ALA A 206 -5.83 -10.93 11.23
CA ALA A 206 -6.45 -11.33 12.49
C ALA A 206 -5.43 -11.45 13.63
N LEU A 207 -4.29 -12.13 13.38
CA LEU A 207 -3.24 -12.29 14.40
C LEU A 207 -2.64 -10.95 14.83
N ASP A 208 -2.41 -10.04 13.88
CA ASP A 208 -1.85 -8.69 14.16
C ASP A 208 -2.86 -7.79 14.87
N LEU A 209 -4.17 -8.02 14.71
CA LEU A 209 -5.23 -7.38 15.49
C LEU A 209 -5.39 -7.98 16.91
N GLY A 210 -4.50 -8.86 17.35
CA GLY A 210 -4.50 -9.42 18.71
C GLY A 210 -5.64 -10.42 18.98
N VAL A 211 -6.15 -11.05 17.92
CA VAL A 211 -7.22 -12.06 18.02
C VAL A 211 -6.72 -13.32 18.72
N ARG A 212 -7.55 -13.89 19.61
CA ARG A 212 -7.25 -15.14 20.34
C ARG A 212 -8.02 -16.35 19.85
N HIS A 213 -9.17 -16.14 19.22
CA HIS A 213 -10.03 -17.20 18.69
C HIS A 213 -10.52 -16.83 17.30
N VAL A 214 -10.65 -17.82 16.43
CA VAL A 214 -11.03 -17.61 15.04
C VAL A 214 -12.13 -18.59 14.68
N PHE A 215 -13.14 -18.07 14.00
CA PHE A 215 -14.19 -18.83 13.35
C PHE A 215 -14.07 -18.61 11.86
N VAL A 216 -13.99 -19.72 11.11
CA VAL A 216 -13.92 -19.76 9.64
C VAL A 216 -15.14 -20.49 9.13
#